data_AF-A0A346P9G9-F1
#
_entry.id   AF-A0A346P9G9-F1
#
_cell.length_a   1.000
_cell.length_b   1.000
_cell.length_c   1.000
_cell.angle_alpha   90.00
_cell.angle_beta   90.00
_cell.angle_gamma   90.00
#
_symmetry.space_group_name_H-M   'P 1'
#
loop_
_entity.id
_entity.type
_entity.pdbx_description
1 polymer ?
#
loop_
_entity_poly.entity_id
_entity_poly.type
_entity_poly.pdbx_seq_one_letter_code
_entity_poly.pdbx_strand_id
1 'polypeptide(L)'
;MASTEKRRWRYATESELEDKIRSKTLPRVESALFDPVSSDCPNECLCHNVDERRIAELLKQFADGSLRTDAVYVLECRQRTVTEKVLREEFHLQTNRSWAHRAQEKERLLYVGVTQAAATRLKQHAAGRGRGANFSQIFPASRLLSVDWYGSTSEAYQAESITADVLDEATSDDVYVSQPG
;
A
#
# COMPACT_ATOMS: atom_id res chain seq x y z
N MET A 1 -5.45 46.35 2.03
CA MET A 1 -6.48 45.37 2.41
C MET A 1 -6.30 44.15 1.52
N ALA A 2 -5.64 43.11 2.01
CA ALA A 2 -5.47 41.85 1.28
C ALA A 2 -6.64 40.93 1.66
N SER A 3 -7.48 40.60 0.68
CA SER A 3 -8.56 39.63 0.82
C SER A 3 -7.95 38.23 1.00
N THR A 4 -7.93 37.73 2.23
CA THR A 4 -7.70 36.31 2.51
C THR A 4 -8.94 35.53 2.09
N GLU A 5 -9.02 35.17 0.81
CA GLU A 5 -9.92 34.11 0.36
C GLU A 5 -9.53 32.82 1.08
N LYS A 6 -10.35 32.43 2.07
CA LYS A 6 -10.31 31.08 2.63
C LYS A 6 -10.59 30.11 1.47
N ARG A 7 -9.54 29.52 0.90
CA ARG A 7 -9.65 28.37 -0.02
C ARG A 7 -10.44 27.28 0.70
N ARG A 8 -11.73 27.20 0.39
CA ARG A 8 -12.62 26.16 0.87
C ARG A 8 -12.27 24.92 0.05
N TRP A 9 -11.48 24.03 0.61
CA TRP A 9 -11.14 22.76 -0.02
C TRP A 9 -12.44 21.99 -0.24
N ARG A 10 -12.82 21.81 -1.50
CA ARG A 10 -13.91 20.92 -1.89
C ARG A 10 -13.37 19.49 -1.78
N TYR A 11 -14.11 18.61 -1.12
CA TYR A 11 -13.82 17.18 -1.16
C TYR A 11 -13.98 16.67 -2.59
N ALA A 12 -13.01 15.88 -3.05
CA ALA A 12 -13.15 15.18 -4.31
C ALA A 12 -14.37 14.24 -4.26
N THR A 13 -15.08 14.17 -5.35
CA THR A 13 -16.10 13.15 -5.60
C THR A 13 -15.44 11.80 -5.85
N GLU A 14 -16.20 10.72 -5.72
CA GLU A 14 -15.75 9.36 -5.99
C GLU A 14 -15.18 9.21 -7.41
N SER A 15 -15.88 9.74 -8.42
CA SER A 15 -15.40 9.75 -9.81
C SER A 15 -14.10 10.53 -9.99
N GLU A 16 -13.92 11.69 -9.32
CA GLU A 16 -12.67 12.43 -9.38
C GLU A 16 -11.51 11.66 -8.70
N LEU A 17 -11.80 10.89 -7.65
CA LEU A 17 -10.82 10.02 -7.00
C LEU A 17 -10.44 8.84 -7.90
N GLU A 18 -11.43 8.18 -8.50
CA GLU A 18 -11.22 7.08 -9.43
C GLU A 18 -10.40 7.53 -10.65
N ASP A 19 -10.75 8.66 -11.27
CA ASP A 19 -10.00 9.24 -12.40
C ASP A 19 -8.55 9.53 -12.01
N LYS A 20 -8.32 10.08 -10.82
CA LYS A 20 -6.97 10.30 -10.29
C LYS A 20 -6.21 8.98 -10.12
N ILE A 21 -6.85 7.95 -9.58
CA ILE A 21 -6.23 6.63 -9.34
C ILE A 21 -5.89 5.96 -10.68
N ARG A 22 -6.83 5.92 -11.63
CA ARG A 22 -6.63 5.32 -12.95
C ARG A 22 -5.59 6.06 -13.79
N SER A 23 -5.49 7.38 -13.66
CA SER A 23 -4.52 8.18 -14.43
C SER A 23 -3.12 8.21 -13.83
N LYS A 24 -2.97 7.94 -12.52
CA LYS A 24 -1.69 8.12 -11.80
C LYS A 24 -1.20 6.87 -11.08
N THR A 25 -2.04 6.26 -10.26
CA THR A 25 -1.67 5.12 -9.42
C THR A 25 -1.55 3.85 -10.25
N LEU A 26 -2.58 3.54 -11.05
CA LEU A 26 -2.63 2.32 -11.85
C LEU A 26 -1.44 2.20 -12.82
N PRO A 27 -1.09 3.21 -13.64
CA PRO A 27 0.03 3.09 -14.57
C PRO A 27 1.38 2.87 -13.87
N ARG A 28 1.56 3.42 -12.67
CA ARG A 28 2.79 3.20 -11.87
C ARG A 28 2.87 1.75 -11.39
N VAL A 29 1.75 1.22 -10.89
CA VAL A 29 1.66 -0.16 -10.42
C VAL A 29 1.89 -1.11 -11.61
N GLU A 30 1.14 -0.98 -12.69
CA GLU A 30 1.29 -1.80 -13.90
C GLU A 30 2.73 -1.76 -14.43
N SER A 31 3.32 -0.57 -14.54
CA SER A 31 4.72 -0.40 -14.94
C SER A 31 5.67 -1.20 -14.04
N ALA A 32 5.52 -1.09 -12.72
CA ALA A 32 6.34 -1.84 -11.76
C ALA A 32 6.05 -3.35 -11.76
N LEU A 33 4.87 -3.76 -12.21
CA LEU A 33 4.51 -5.16 -12.41
C LEU A 33 5.16 -5.74 -13.69
N PHE A 34 5.60 -4.95 -14.67
CA PHE A 34 6.38 -5.52 -15.77
C PHE A 34 7.76 -6.03 -15.33
N ASP A 35 8.32 -5.45 -14.25
CA ASP A 35 9.57 -5.93 -13.68
C ASP A 35 9.33 -7.28 -12.97
N PRO A 36 10.08 -8.34 -13.35
CA PRO A 36 9.96 -9.63 -12.70
C PRO A 36 10.34 -9.51 -11.22
N VAL A 37 9.62 -10.24 -10.37
CA VAL A 37 9.98 -10.36 -8.96
C VAL A 37 11.33 -11.08 -8.90
N SER A 38 12.40 -10.32 -8.60
CA SER A 38 13.72 -10.93 -8.41
C SER A 38 13.63 -12.01 -7.33
N SER A 39 14.08 -13.22 -7.66
CA SER A 39 14.15 -14.34 -6.72
C SER A 39 15.01 -13.97 -5.51
N ASP A 40 16.05 -13.18 -5.73
CA ASP A 40 16.92 -12.65 -4.70
C ASP A 40 16.22 -11.46 -4.02
N CYS A 41 16.11 -11.42 -2.69
CA CYS A 41 15.67 -10.20 -2.00
C CYS A 41 16.86 -9.24 -2.01
N PRO A 42 16.89 -8.21 -2.90
CA PRO A 42 18.03 -7.31 -2.95
C PRO A 42 18.17 -6.58 -1.61
N ASN A 43 19.39 -6.13 -1.28
CA ASN A 43 19.63 -5.32 -0.07
C ASN A 43 18.78 -4.04 -0.04
N GLU A 44 18.27 -3.63 -1.19
CA GLU A 44 17.42 -2.45 -1.39
C GLU A 44 15.93 -2.69 -1.14
N CYS A 45 15.54 -3.94 -0.94
CA CYS A 45 14.18 -4.35 -0.67
C CYS A 45 13.70 -3.83 0.68
N LEU A 46 12.41 -3.50 0.79
CA LEU A 46 11.77 -3.16 2.06
C LEU A 46 11.84 -4.31 3.09
N CYS A 47 12.19 -5.52 2.64
CA CYS A 47 12.39 -6.70 3.49
C CYS A 47 13.69 -6.63 4.33
N HIS A 48 14.63 -5.71 4.03
CA HIS A 48 15.94 -5.64 4.66
C HIS A 48 16.40 -4.21 5.00
N ASN A 49 17.09 -4.05 6.14
CA ASN A 49 17.88 -2.85 6.50
C ASN A 49 17.21 -1.50 6.19
N VAL A 50 15.93 -1.37 6.56
CA VAL A 50 15.14 -0.17 6.30
C VAL A 50 15.30 0.85 7.41
N ASP A 51 16.28 1.74 7.26
CA ASP A 51 16.46 2.90 8.14
C ASP A 51 15.58 4.10 7.73
N GLU A 52 15.56 5.15 8.55
CA GLU A 52 14.74 6.35 8.31
C GLU A 52 15.14 7.09 7.04
N ARG A 53 16.43 7.10 6.72
CA ARG A 53 16.94 7.77 5.52
C ARG A 53 16.44 7.05 4.27
N ARG A 54 16.52 5.71 4.25
CA ARG A 54 16.04 4.91 3.11
C ARG A 54 14.54 5.08 2.91
N ILE A 55 13.75 5.09 3.98
CA ILE A 55 12.30 5.36 3.89
C ILE A 55 12.03 6.75 3.34
N ALA A 56 12.74 7.78 3.81
CA ALA A 56 12.58 9.13 3.30
C ALA A 56 12.94 9.21 1.80
N GLU A 57 14.00 8.54 1.36
CA GLU A 57 14.39 8.46 -0.05
C GLU A 57 13.33 7.77 -0.92
N LEU A 58 12.72 6.69 -0.44
CA LEU A 58 11.62 6.02 -1.14
C LEU A 58 10.40 6.92 -1.25
N LEU A 59 9.98 7.55 -0.15
CA LEU A 59 8.82 8.46 -0.14
C LEU A 59 9.04 9.69 -1.00
N LYS A 60 10.28 10.19 -1.08
CA LYS A 60 10.64 11.38 -1.88
C LYS A 60 10.30 11.21 -3.36
N GLN A 61 10.37 9.98 -3.89
CA GLN A 61 10.02 9.69 -5.30
C GLN A 61 8.54 9.93 -5.60
N PHE A 62 7.69 9.91 -4.57
CA PHE A 62 6.25 10.10 -4.67
C PHE A 62 5.77 11.42 -4.06
N ALA A 63 6.69 12.27 -3.60
CA ALA A 63 6.36 13.59 -3.09
C ALA A 63 5.86 14.48 -4.23
N ASP A 64 4.74 15.17 -4.02
CA ASP A 64 4.16 16.12 -4.99
C ASP A 64 4.40 17.59 -4.59
N GLY A 65 5.24 17.82 -3.57
CA GLY A 65 5.53 19.14 -3.02
C GLY A 65 4.41 19.74 -2.17
N SER A 66 3.30 19.02 -1.96
CA SER A 66 2.23 19.47 -1.09
C SER A 66 2.57 19.27 0.40
N LEU A 67 1.88 20.01 1.27
CA LEU A 67 1.95 19.85 2.74
C LEU A 67 0.98 18.78 3.27
N ARG A 68 0.45 17.93 2.38
CA ARG A 68 -0.52 16.88 2.74
C ARG A 68 0.18 15.75 3.47
N THR A 69 -0.51 15.16 4.44
CA THR A 69 0.03 14.07 5.27
C THR A 69 -0.79 12.79 5.17
N ASP A 70 -2.10 12.89 4.85
CA ASP A 70 -2.93 11.75 4.53
C ASP A 70 -2.51 11.14 3.19
N ALA A 71 -2.12 9.86 3.23
CA ALA A 71 -1.53 9.14 2.11
C ALA A 71 -2.20 7.79 1.90
N VAL A 72 -2.44 7.43 0.63
CA VAL A 72 -2.70 6.06 0.20
C VAL A 72 -1.42 5.55 -0.46
N TYR A 73 -0.99 4.36 -0.09
CA TYR A 73 0.20 3.73 -0.62
C TYR A 73 -0.07 2.31 -1.08
N VAL A 74 0.68 1.87 -2.08
CA VAL A 74 0.63 0.52 -2.64
C VAL A 74 1.99 -0.13 -2.43
N LEU A 75 2.01 -1.27 -1.76
CA LEU A 75 3.18 -2.13 -1.61
C LEU A 75 3.03 -3.36 -2.47
N GLU A 76 4.14 -3.83 -3.03
CA GLU A 76 4.24 -5.23 -3.42
C GLU A 76 4.82 -6.02 -2.26
N CYS A 77 4.19 -7.15 -1.95
CA CYS A 77 4.64 -8.08 -0.92
C CYS A 77 5.23 -9.34 -1.55
N ARG A 78 6.18 -9.96 -0.84
CA ARG A 78 6.75 -11.25 -1.25
C ARG A 78 5.76 -12.37 -0.94
N GLN A 79 5.62 -13.27 -1.91
CA GLN A 79 4.94 -14.53 -1.68
C GLN A 79 5.72 -15.35 -0.64
N ARG A 80 5.00 -15.94 0.31
CA ARG A 80 5.54 -16.88 1.29
C ARG A 80 4.47 -17.92 1.58
N THR A 81 4.81 -19.20 1.48
CA THR A 81 3.93 -20.26 1.96
C THR A 81 4.05 -20.34 3.47
N VAL A 82 2.94 -20.12 4.18
CA VAL A 82 2.86 -20.37 5.62
C VAL A 82 1.87 -21.48 5.91
N THR A 83 2.14 -22.25 6.97
CA THR A 83 1.24 -23.31 7.39
C THR A 83 0.08 -22.73 8.20
N GLU A 84 -1.04 -23.46 8.26
CA GLU A 84 -2.18 -23.05 9.07
C GLU A 84 -1.81 -22.91 10.56
N LYS A 85 -0.86 -23.72 11.03
CA LYS A 85 -0.32 -23.63 12.39
C LYS A 85 0.33 -22.26 12.65
N VAL A 86 1.18 -21.78 11.74
CA VAL A 86 1.82 -20.46 11.86
C VAL A 86 0.78 -19.35 11.82
N LEU A 87 -0.22 -19.44 10.93
CA LEU A 87 -1.32 -18.46 10.87
C LEU A 87 -2.16 -18.43 12.16
N ARG A 88 -2.33 -19.58 12.85
CA ARG A 88 -3.03 -19.69 14.14
C ARG A 88 -2.23 -19.05 15.27
N GLU A 89 -0.93 -19.35 15.33
CA GLU A 89 -0.04 -18.96 16.41
C GLU A 89 0.31 -17.48 16.39
N GLU A 90 0.65 -16.92 15.21
CA GLU A 90 1.11 -15.53 15.09
C GLU A 90 -0.02 -14.50 15.30
N PHE A 91 -1.25 -14.84 14.92
CA PHE A 91 -2.29 -13.81 14.82
C PHE A 91 -3.36 -13.87 15.89
N HIS A 92 -3.47 -14.97 16.65
CA HIS A 92 -4.60 -15.21 17.57
C HIS A 92 -5.98 -14.92 16.93
N LEU A 93 -6.07 -14.89 15.59
CA LEU A 93 -7.27 -14.50 14.86
C LEU A 93 -8.24 -15.67 14.92
N GLN A 94 -9.34 -15.46 15.63
CA GLN A 94 -10.45 -16.40 15.76
C GLN A 94 -11.34 -16.46 14.51
N THR A 95 -11.13 -15.57 13.53
CA THR A 95 -12.03 -15.39 12.37
C THR A 95 -11.33 -15.59 11.02
N ASN A 96 -12.15 -16.03 10.06
CA ASN A 96 -11.89 -16.44 8.67
C ASN A 96 -10.52 -16.07 8.06
N ARG A 97 -9.69 -17.09 7.80
CA ARG A 97 -8.33 -16.99 7.22
C ARG A 97 -8.28 -17.23 5.71
N SER A 98 -9.44 -17.26 5.04
CA SER A 98 -9.52 -17.54 3.60
C SER A 98 -8.68 -16.59 2.77
N TRP A 99 -8.48 -15.34 3.22
CA TRP A 99 -7.62 -14.36 2.56
C TRP A 99 -6.16 -14.83 2.46
N ALA A 100 -5.61 -15.48 3.50
CA ALA A 100 -4.21 -15.93 3.50
C ALA A 100 -4.03 -17.11 2.53
N HIS A 101 -5.03 -18.00 2.45
CA HIS A 101 -5.04 -19.08 1.48
C HIS A 101 -5.13 -18.54 0.05
N ARG A 102 -6.08 -17.63 -0.24
CA ARG A 102 -6.21 -16.99 -1.55
C ARG A 102 -4.95 -16.23 -1.96
N ALA A 103 -4.33 -15.51 -1.03
CA ALA A 103 -3.07 -14.81 -1.29
C ALA A 103 -1.96 -15.81 -1.68
N GLN A 104 -1.82 -16.93 -0.97
CA GLN A 104 -0.79 -17.94 -1.29
C GLN A 104 -0.97 -18.60 -2.67
N GLU A 105 -2.18 -18.60 -3.22
CA GLU A 105 -2.50 -19.14 -4.54
C GLU A 105 -2.12 -18.20 -5.69
N LYS A 106 -1.82 -16.92 -5.39
CA LYS A 106 -1.43 -15.92 -6.38
C LYS A 106 0.09 -15.80 -6.50
N GLU A 107 0.55 -15.45 -7.69
CA GLU A 107 1.97 -15.24 -7.95
C GLU A 107 2.47 -13.93 -7.35
N ARG A 108 1.61 -12.92 -7.29
CA ARG A 108 1.96 -11.57 -6.84
C ARG A 108 0.98 -11.03 -5.84
N LEU A 109 1.48 -10.24 -4.90
CA LEU A 109 0.71 -9.73 -3.79
C LEU A 109 0.84 -8.23 -3.74
N LEU A 110 -0.27 -7.53 -3.83
CA LEU A 110 -0.39 -6.10 -3.61
C LEU A 110 -1.07 -5.84 -2.28
N TYR A 111 -0.56 -4.85 -1.56
CA TYR A 111 -1.16 -4.33 -0.34
C TYR A 111 -1.45 -2.85 -0.53
N VAL A 112 -2.71 -2.47 -0.36
CA VAL A 112 -3.16 -1.08 -0.37
C VAL A 112 -3.39 -0.66 1.07
N GLY A 113 -2.84 0.50 1.44
CA GLY A 113 -2.98 1.02 2.79
C GLY A 113 -3.13 2.54 2.84
N VAL A 114 -3.82 3.02 3.87
CA VAL A 114 -3.94 4.44 4.21
C VAL A 114 -3.17 4.80 5.48
N THR A 115 -2.62 6.01 5.56
CA THR A 115 -1.92 6.50 6.76
C THR A 115 -1.73 8.01 6.76
N GLN A 116 -1.56 8.60 7.95
CA GLN A 116 -1.10 9.98 8.15
C GLN A 116 0.42 10.08 8.39
N ALA A 117 1.08 8.95 8.59
CA ALA A 117 2.48 8.87 8.98
C ALA A 117 3.21 7.83 8.11
N ALA A 118 3.29 8.12 6.81
CA ALA A 118 3.81 7.20 5.79
C ALA A 118 5.18 6.62 6.16
N ALA A 119 6.10 7.44 6.67
CA ALA A 119 7.43 6.96 7.07
C ALA A 119 7.36 5.91 8.19
N THR A 120 6.63 6.22 9.26
CA THR A 120 6.41 5.28 10.37
C THR A 120 5.72 4.00 9.91
N ARG A 121 4.73 4.14 9.02
CA ARG A 121 3.95 3.01 8.54
C ARG A 121 4.76 2.08 7.64
N LEU A 122 5.59 2.62 6.76
CA LEU A 122 6.51 1.81 5.96
C LEU A 122 7.54 1.08 6.82
N LYS A 123 8.07 1.72 7.88
CA LYS A 123 8.95 1.04 8.85
C LYS A 123 8.25 -0.12 9.55
N GLN A 124 6.96 0.03 9.90
CA GLN A 124 6.16 -1.05 10.50
C GLN A 124 5.99 -2.24 9.53
N HIS A 125 5.68 -1.98 8.26
CA HIS A 125 5.59 -3.02 7.24
C HIS A 125 6.93 -3.72 6.99
N ALA A 126 8.02 -2.95 6.87
CA ALA A 126 9.38 -3.48 6.71
C ALA A 126 9.80 -4.37 7.89
N ALA A 127 9.48 -3.96 9.13
CA ALA A 127 9.77 -4.74 10.32
C ALA A 127 8.82 -5.93 10.52
N GLY A 128 7.74 -6.04 9.74
CA GLY A 128 6.66 -6.98 9.99
C GLY A 128 6.08 -6.83 11.40
N ARG A 129 5.88 -5.60 11.89
CA ARG A 129 5.42 -5.37 13.27
C ARG A 129 4.46 -4.18 13.34
N GLY A 130 3.47 -4.25 14.24
CA GLY A 130 2.53 -3.15 14.50
C GLY A 130 1.08 -3.49 14.13
N ARG A 131 0.13 -2.74 14.72
CA ARG A 131 -1.31 -2.94 14.47
C ARG A 131 -1.64 -2.64 13.00
N GLY A 132 -2.31 -3.58 12.33
CA GLY A 132 -2.69 -3.46 10.91
C GLY A 132 -1.58 -3.85 9.92
N ALA A 133 -0.42 -4.33 10.39
CA ALA A 133 0.63 -4.88 9.54
C ALA A 133 0.51 -6.42 9.37
N ASN A 134 -0.68 -6.99 9.66
CA ASN A 134 -0.88 -8.43 9.73
C ASN A 134 -0.59 -9.13 8.40
N PHE A 135 -1.01 -8.50 7.29
CA PHE A 135 -0.70 -8.99 5.95
C PHE A 135 0.81 -9.05 5.73
N SER A 136 1.51 -7.94 6.00
CA SER A 136 2.97 -7.84 5.83
C SER A 136 3.80 -8.69 6.80
N GLN A 137 3.21 -9.15 7.90
CA GLN A 137 3.84 -10.12 8.81
C GLN A 137 3.93 -11.50 8.17
N ILE A 138 2.91 -11.90 7.40
CA ILE A 138 2.90 -13.16 6.66
C ILE A 138 3.64 -13.02 5.32
N PHE A 139 3.36 -11.92 4.61
CA PHE A 139 3.86 -11.62 3.27
C PHE A 139 4.73 -10.35 3.32
N PRO A 140 6.03 -10.45 3.60
CA PRO A 140 6.89 -9.29 3.84
C PRO A 140 6.82 -8.26 2.71
N ALA A 141 6.73 -6.98 3.07
CA ALA A 141 6.76 -5.89 2.10
C ALA A 141 8.08 -5.90 1.32
N SER A 142 7.99 -5.82 0.00
CA SER A 142 9.12 -5.90 -0.92
C SER A 142 9.47 -4.54 -1.53
N ARG A 143 8.46 -3.90 -2.15
CA ARG A 143 8.63 -2.64 -2.89
C ARG A 143 7.50 -1.67 -2.57
N LEU A 144 7.81 -0.39 -2.57
CA LEU A 144 6.82 0.69 -2.59
C LEU A 144 6.53 1.05 -4.04
N LEU A 145 5.30 0.84 -4.51
CA LEU A 145 4.93 1.03 -5.91
C LEU A 145 4.31 2.39 -6.19
N SER A 146 3.50 2.89 -5.26
CA SER A 146 2.92 4.23 -5.37
C SER A 146 2.64 4.81 -3.99
N VAL A 147 2.67 6.14 -3.92
CA VAL A 147 2.06 6.93 -2.84
C VAL A 147 1.32 8.10 -3.47
N ASP A 148 0.09 8.32 -3.00
CA ASP A 148 -0.75 9.44 -3.38
C ASP A 148 -1.23 10.19 -2.13
N TRP A 149 -1.16 11.52 -2.18
CA TRP A 149 -1.47 12.40 -1.06
C TRP A 149 -2.84 13.06 -1.25
N TYR A 150 -3.59 13.14 -0.15
CA TYR A 150 -4.98 13.60 -0.13
C TYR A 150 -5.18 14.77 0.84
N GLY A 151 -6.24 15.55 0.64
CA GLY A 151 -6.49 16.76 1.42
C GLY A 151 -7.07 16.47 2.80
N SER A 152 -7.59 15.26 3.01
CA SER A 152 -8.19 14.84 4.27
C SER A 152 -8.11 13.33 4.46
N THR A 153 -8.24 12.91 5.71
CA THR A 153 -8.31 11.49 6.08
C THR A 153 -9.53 10.81 5.46
N SER A 154 -10.69 11.46 5.44
CA SER A 154 -11.91 10.89 4.85
C SER A 154 -11.73 10.60 3.35
N GLU A 155 -11.12 11.53 2.62
CA GLU A 155 -10.80 11.38 1.20
C GLU A 155 -9.78 10.25 0.99
N ALA A 156 -8.77 10.14 1.87
CA ALA A 156 -7.77 9.09 1.79
C ALA A 156 -8.35 7.69 2.05
N TYR A 157 -9.27 7.54 3.01
CA TYR A 157 -9.97 6.27 3.24
C TYR A 157 -10.85 5.87 2.05
N GLN A 158 -11.59 6.82 1.48
CA GLN A 158 -12.38 6.53 0.28
C GLN A 158 -11.47 6.14 -0.90
N ALA A 159 -10.35 6.86 -1.07
CA ALA A 159 -9.38 6.55 -2.11
C ALA A 159 -8.66 5.21 -1.89
N GLU A 160 -8.46 4.75 -0.66
CA GLU A 160 -7.89 3.43 -0.36
C GLU A 160 -8.77 2.31 -0.92
N SER A 161 -10.09 2.37 -0.64
CA SER A 161 -11.07 1.40 -1.16
C SER A 161 -11.08 1.40 -2.69
N ILE A 162 -11.23 2.58 -3.31
CA ILE A 162 -11.26 2.70 -4.77
C ILE A 162 -9.94 2.22 -5.39
N THR A 163 -8.80 2.49 -4.74
CA THR A 163 -7.49 2.02 -5.23
C THR A 163 -7.43 0.50 -5.23
N ALA A 164 -7.94 -0.15 -4.19
CA ALA A 164 -8.00 -1.61 -4.13
C ALA A 164 -8.89 -2.17 -5.24
N ASP A 165 -10.10 -1.63 -5.40
CA ASP A 165 -11.07 -2.09 -6.41
C ASP A 165 -10.54 -1.89 -7.84
N VAL A 166 -9.95 -0.72 -8.15
CA VAL A 166 -9.36 -0.44 -9.46
C VAL A 166 -8.18 -1.38 -9.76
N LEU A 167 -7.34 -1.67 -8.76
CA LEU A 167 -6.23 -2.60 -8.94
C LEU A 167 -6.72 -4.05 -9.10
N ASP A 168 -7.73 -4.48 -8.34
CA ASP A 168 -8.32 -5.82 -8.45
C ASP A 168 -8.98 -6.02 -9.81
N GLU A 169 -9.63 -4.99 -10.35
CA GLU A 169 -10.25 -5.01 -11.70
C GLU A 169 -9.21 -5.03 -12.82
N ALA A 170 -8.16 -4.20 -12.71
CA ALA A 170 -7.24 -3.94 -13.82
C ALA A 170 -6.04 -4.90 -13.89
N THR A 171 -5.66 -5.53 -12.77
CA THR A 171 -4.52 -6.45 -12.73
C THR A 171 -4.92 -7.88 -13.11
N SER A 172 -3.93 -8.73 -13.43
CA SER A 172 -4.21 -10.11 -13.85
C SER A 172 -4.76 -10.95 -12.71
N ASP A 173 -5.47 -12.03 -13.05
CA ASP A 173 -5.94 -13.04 -12.08
C ASP A 173 -4.80 -13.61 -11.21
N ASP A 174 -3.54 -13.50 -11.60
CA ASP A 174 -2.38 -13.99 -10.82
C ASP A 174 -1.90 -12.99 -9.75
N VAL A 175 -2.58 -11.84 -9.62
CA VAL A 175 -2.33 -10.82 -8.61
C VAL A 175 -3.40 -10.90 -7.53
N TYR A 176 -2.97 -10.92 -6.26
CA TYR A 176 -3.86 -10.74 -5.11
C TYR A 176 -3.78 -9.29 -4.64
N VAL A 177 -4.91 -8.60 -4.53
CA VAL A 177 -4.97 -7.27 -3.91
C VAL A 177 -5.54 -7.37 -2.49
N SER A 178 -4.79 -6.87 -1.51
CA SER A 178 -5.21 -6.79 -0.12
C SER A 178 -5.49 -5.35 0.28
N GLN A 179 -6.69 -5.11 0.82
CA GLN A 179 -7.08 -3.87 1.48
C GLN A 179 -7.70 -4.21 2.85
N PRO A 180 -6.88 -4.34 3.90
CA PRO A 180 -7.36 -4.78 5.21
C PRO A 180 -7.90 -3.65 6.09
N GLY A 181 -8.26 -2.50 5.49
CA GLY A 181 -8.75 -1.30 6.16
C GLY A 181 -9.84 -1.58 7.20
#